data_AF-A0A7T6Z2U8-F1
#
_entry.id   AF-A0A7T6Z2U8-F1
#
_cell.length_a   1.000
_cell.length_b   1.000
_cell.length_c   1.000
_cell.angle_alpha   90.00
_cell.angle_beta   90.00
_cell.angle_gamma   90.00
#
_symmetry.space_group_name_H-M   'P 1'
#
loop_
_entity.id
_entity.type
_entity.pdbx_description
1 polymer ?
#
loop_
_entity_poly.entity_id
_entity_poly.type
_entity_poly.pdbx_seq_one_letter_code
_entity_poly.pdbx_strand_id
1 'polypeptide(L)'
;MAKGIRNPVIIVILALAAIGLIYRLATNPGGFFLGLAITALIAVGLYFLLTRLVMPKRRNGMDSNYRKALKQSKQRQKQKESARKNNQKKKRHLKVIDGNRKK
;
A
#
# COMPACT_ATOMS: atom_id res chain seq x y z
N MET A 1 4.41 -1.58 -34.34
CA MET A 1 4.45 -2.84 -35.14
C MET A 1 5.05 -3.92 -34.27
N ALA A 2 4.28 -4.97 -33.94
CA ALA A 2 4.66 -5.99 -32.98
C ALA A 2 5.91 -6.75 -33.46
N LYS A 3 7.07 -6.42 -32.87
CA LYS A 3 8.34 -7.13 -33.08
C LYS A 3 8.41 -8.34 -32.13
N GLY A 4 7.32 -9.07 -32.02
CA GLY A 4 7.18 -10.22 -31.12
C GLY A 4 7.25 -11.50 -31.95
N ILE A 5 8.10 -12.43 -31.51
CA ILE A 5 8.22 -13.78 -32.05
C ILE A 5 9.02 -13.86 -33.37
N ARG A 6 10.33 -13.59 -33.29
CA ARG A 6 11.30 -13.92 -34.35
C ARG A 6 12.01 -15.26 -34.12
N ASN A 7 11.79 -15.87 -32.95
CA ASN A 7 12.45 -17.12 -32.60
C ASN A 7 11.57 -18.29 -33.07
N PRO A 8 11.99 -19.06 -34.10
CA PRO A 8 11.20 -20.18 -34.63
C PRO A 8 10.90 -21.23 -33.56
N VAL A 9 11.77 -21.38 -32.56
CA VAL A 9 11.54 -22.31 -31.44
C VAL A 9 10.30 -21.93 -30.64
N ILE A 10 10.10 -20.63 -30.38
CA ILE A 10 8.93 -20.14 -29.62
C ILE A 10 7.65 -20.41 -30.42
N ILE A 11 7.69 -20.25 -31.75
CA ILE A 11 6.55 -20.53 -32.63
C ILE A 11 6.18 -22.02 -32.56
N VAL A 12 7.17 -22.90 -32.66
CA VAL A 12 6.95 -24.36 -32.59
C VAL A 12 6.38 -24.76 -31.24
N ILE A 13 6.90 -24.22 -30.13
CA ILE A 13 6.38 -24.51 -28.79
C ILE A 13 4.93 -24.03 -28.66
N LEU A 14 4.61 -22.82 -29.12
CA LEU A 14 3.25 -22.29 -29.07
C LEU A 14 2.28 -23.10 -29.93
N ALA A 15 2.71 -23.50 -31.13
CA ALA A 15 1.91 -24.34 -32.02
C ALA A 15 1.64 -25.72 -31.38
N LEU A 16 2.66 -26.35 -30.81
CA LEU A 16 2.53 -27.64 -30.15
C LEU A 16 1.65 -27.55 -28.89
N ALA A 17 1.76 -26.47 -28.12
CA ALA A 17 0.90 -26.20 -26.98
C ALA A 17 -0.56 -26.03 -27.41
N ALA A 18 -0.83 -25.28 -28.48
CA ALA A 18 -2.18 -25.11 -29.03
C ALA A 18 -2.78 -26.45 -29.47
N ILE A 19 -2.02 -27.29 -30.19
CA ILE A 19 -2.45 -28.63 -30.59
C ILE A 19 -2.75 -29.50 -29.37
N GLY A 20 -1.88 -29.47 -28.36
CA GLY A 20 -2.09 -30.22 -27.11
C GLY A 20 -3.36 -29.79 -26.36
N LEU A 21 -3.68 -28.50 -26.37
CA LEU A 21 -4.92 -27.99 -25.79
C LEU A 21 -6.16 -28.44 -26.58
N ILE A 22 -6.13 -28.35 -27.90
CA ILE A 22 -7.22 -28.81 -28.77
C ILE A 22 -7.45 -30.32 -28.58
N TYR A 23 -6.37 -31.11 -28.52
CA TYR A 23 -6.46 -32.55 -28.30
C TYR A 23 -7.11 -32.90 -26.95
N ARG A 24 -6.71 -32.22 -25.87
CA ARG A 24 -7.33 -32.41 -24.53
C ARG A 24 -8.79 -31.98 -24.52
N LEU A 25 -9.13 -30.91 -25.24
CA LEU A 25 -10.50 -30.40 -25.33
C LEU A 25 -11.40 -31.35 -26.12
N ALA A 26 -10.89 -31.97 -27.19
CA ALA A 26 -11.65 -32.93 -28.00
C ALA A 26 -11.82 -34.30 -27.32
N THR A 27 -10.80 -34.78 -26.60
CA THR A 27 -10.83 -36.10 -25.95
C THR A 27 -11.54 -36.10 -24.60
N ASN A 28 -11.37 -35.05 -23.79
CA ASN A 28 -12.03 -34.95 -22.49
C ASN A 28 -12.25 -33.48 -22.08
N PRO A 29 -13.26 -32.81 -22.66
CA PRO A 29 -13.53 -31.40 -22.37
C PRO A 29 -13.89 -31.20 -20.89
N GLY A 30 -14.69 -32.11 -20.30
CA GLY A 30 -15.09 -32.04 -18.91
C GLY A 30 -13.91 -32.10 -17.94
N GLY A 31 -13.00 -33.05 -18.16
CA GLY A 31 -11.78 -33.21 -17.35
C GLY A 31 -10.82 -32.03 -17.48
N PHE A 32 -10.74 -31.42 -18.67
CA PHE A 32 -9.94 -30.21 -18.89
C PHE A 32 -10.47 -29.04 -18.04
N PHE A 33 -11.78 -28.73 -18.11
CA PHE A 33 -12.37 -27.64 -17.32
C PHE A 33 -12.36 -27.93 -15.82
N LEU A 34 -12.60 -29.19 -15.41
CA LEU A 34 -12.52 -29.59 -14.01
C LEU A 34 -11.08 -29.43 -13.47
N GLY A 35 -10.08 -29.85 -14.23
CA GLY A 35 -8.67 -29.66 -13.88
C GLY A 35 -8.32 -28.17 -13.77
N LEU A 36 -8.84 -27.34 -14.68
CA LEU A 36 -8.65 -25.89 -14.66
C LEU A 36 -9.35 -25.25 -13.44
N ALA A 37 -10.53 -25.71 -13.08
CA ALA A 37 -11.25 -25.27 -11.89
C ALA A 37 -10.51 -25.68 -10.60
N ILE A 38 -10.03 -26.91 -10.51
CA ILE A 38 -9.27 -27.41 -9.34
C ILE A 38 -7.96 -26.64 -9.19
N THR A 39 -7.21 -26.45 -10.28
CA THR A 39 -5.95 -25.69 -10.24
C THR A 39 -6.19 -24.23 -9.87
N ALA A 40 -7.24 -23.59 -10.40
CA ALA A 40 -7.65 -22.25 -9.98
C ALA A 40 -8.04 -22.21 -8.48
N LEU A 41 -8.79 -23.21 -7.99
CA LEU A 41 -9.15 -23.33 -6.58
C LEU A 41 -7.92 -23.44 -5.69
N ILE A 42 -6.95 -24.29 -6.06
CA ILE A 42 -5.70 -24.44 -5.32
C ILE A 42 -4.90 -23.14 -5.35
N ALA A 43 -4.79 -22.48 -6.50
CA ALA A 43 -4.06 -21.21 -6.62
C ALA A 43 -4.68 -20.11 -5.73
N VAL A 44 -6.02 -20.00 -5.75
CA VAL A 44 -6.76 -19.08 -4.87
C VAL A 44 -6.60 -19.48 -3.40
N GLY A 45 -6.69 -20.77 -3.08
CA GLY A 45 -6.51 -21.29 -1.73
C GLY A 45 -5.11 -20.99 -1.19
N LEU A 46 -4.06 -21.21 -1.97
CA LEU A 46 -2.69 -20.87 -1.62
C LEU A 46 -2.49 -19.36 -1.51
N TYR A 47 -3.00 -18.57 -2.46
CA TYR A 47 -2.94 -17.11 -2.38
C TYR A 47 -3.62 -16.59 -1.11
N PHE A 48 -4.82 -17.10 -0.80
CA PHE A 48 -5.56 -16.74 0.40
C PHE A 48 -4.81 -17.18 1.67
N LEU A 49 -4.27 -18.38 1.69
CA LEU A 49 -3.49 -18.89 2.83
C LEU A 49 -2.24 -18.04 3.06
N LEU A 50 -1.48 -17.75 2.02
CA LEU A 50 -0.27 -16.91 2.10
C LEU A 50 -0.61 -15.48 2.54
N THR A 51 -1.63 -14.85 1.93
CA THR A 51 -2.03 -13.49 2.30
C THR A 51 -2.70 -13.40 3.67
N ARG A 52 -3.37 -14.46 4.12
CA ARG A 52 -4.04 -14.48 5.43
C ARG A 52 -3.09 -14.83 6.57
N LEU A 53 -2.15 -15.76 6.34
CA LEU A 53 -1.26 -16.27 7.37
C LEU A 53 0.08 -15.52 7.43
N VAL A 54 0.64 -15.13 6.28
CA VAL A 54 1.99 -14.54 6.21
C VAL A 54 1.95 -13.02 6.20
N MET A 55 0.91 -12.40 5.63
CA MET A 55 0.75 -10.95 5.68
C MET A 55 -0.10 -10.54 6.89
N PRO A 56 0.48 -9.95 7.96
CA PRO A 56 -0.33 -9.21 8.91
C PRO A 56 -1.06 -8.15 8.09
N LYS A 57 -2.41 -8.20 8.10
CA LYS A 57 -3.29 -7.21 7.47
C LYS A 57 -2.59 -5.85 7.52
N ARG A 58 -2.09 -5.37 6.37
CA ARG A 58 -1.69 -3.98 6.24
C ARG A 58 -2.98 -3.22 6.46
N ARG A 59 -3.28 -2.90 7.72
CA ARG A 59 -4.40 -2.06 8.09
C ARG A 59 -4.12 -0.78 7.32
N ASN A 60 -4.94 -0.50 6.30
CA ASN A 60 -5.02 0.79 5.60
C ASN A 60 -5.43 1.95 6.54
N GLY A 61 -5.18 1.81 7.84
CA GLY A 61 -5.36 2.84 8.85
C GLY A 61 -4.02 3.47 9.17
N MET A 62 -4.07 4.78 9.40
CA MET A 62 -2.97 5.64 9.82
C MET A 62 -1.85 4.90 10.57
N ASP A 63 -0.64 5.03 10.06
CA ASP A 63 0.54 4.37 10.61
C ASP A 63 0.61 4.58 12.13
N SER A 64 0.84 3.50 12.88
CA SER A 64 0.75 3.55 14.35
C SER A 64 1.74 4.57 14.95
N ASN A 65 2.87 4.74 14.27
CA ASN A 65 3.89 5.74 14.57
C ASN A 65 3.39 7.15 14.27
N TYR A 66 2.68 7.36 13.16
CA TYR A 66 2.07 8.64 12.84
C TYR A 66 1.00 9.03 13.87
N ARG A 67 0.16 8.09 14.30
CA ARG A 67 -0.83 8.33 15.36
C ARG A 67 -0.16 8.73 16.69
N LYS A 68 0.96 8.09 17.05
CA LYS A 68 1.74 8.45 18.25
C LYS A 68 2.36 9.84 18.10
N ALA A 69 2.95 10.15 16.95
CA ALA A 69 3.53 11.46 16.66
C ALA A 69 2.48 12.59 16.74
N LEU A 70 1.27 12.37 16.21
CA LEU A 70 0.17 13.33 16.33
C LEU A 70 -0.24 13.59 17.79
N LYS A 71 -0.35 12.55 18.61
CA LYS A 71 -0.65 12.70 20.04
C LYS A 71 0.43 13.49 20.75
N GLN A 72 1.69 13.19 20.48
CA GLN A 72 2.84 13.88 21.08
C GLN A 72 2.91 15.34 20.62
N SER A 73 2.63 15.61 19.34
CA SER A 73 2.57 16.97 18.79
C SER A 73 1.47 17.79 19.46
N LYS A 74 0.25 17.23 19.60
CA LYS A 74 -0.85 17.89 20.32
C LYS A 74 -0.51 18.19 21.77
N GLN A 75 0.16 17.27 22.48
CA GLN A 75 0.59 17.52 23.86
C GLN A 75 1.65 18.63 23.95
N ARG A 76 2.64 18.63 23.06
CA ARG A 76 3.68 19.68 23.02
C ARG A 76 3.10 21.05 22.67
N GLN A 77 2.09 21.10 21.80
CA GLN A 77 1.43 22.36 21.43
C GLN A 77 0.68 22.96 22.63
N LYS A 78 -0.08 22.14 23.38
CA LYS A 78 -0.75 22.58 24.61
C LYS A 78 0.23 23.10 25.67
N GLN A 79 1.38 22.43 25.84
CA GLN A 79 2.43 22.88 26.76
C GLN A 79 3.09 24.20 26.32
N LYS A 80 3.31 24.40 25.01
CA LYS A 80 3.85 25.68 24.50
C LYS A 80 2.86 26.82 24.71
N GLU A 81 1.57 26.56 24.59
CA GLU A 81 0.51 27.55 24.76
C GLU A 81 0.38 27.98 26.23
N SER A 82 0.44 27.04 27.18
CA SER A 82 0.46 27.34 28.61
C SER A 82 1.75 28.05 29.03
N ALA A 83 2.91 27.68 28.48
CA ALA A 83 4.18 28.37 28.72
C ALA A 83 4.20 29.81 28.17
N ARG A 84 3.64 30.03 26.97
CA ARG A 84 3.48 31.39 26.39
C ARG A 84 2.56 32.26 27.26
N LYS A 85 1.44 31.71 27.74
CA LYS A 85 0.51 32.44 28.61
C LYS A 85 1.17 32.86 29.93
N ASN A 86 2.04 32.00 30.49
CA ASN A 86 2.79 32.33 31.70
C ASN A 86 3.88 33.38 31.48
N ASN A 87 4.59 33.32 30.35
CA ASN A 87 5.59 34.33 29.99
C ASN A 87 4.96 35.71 29.66
N GLN A 88 3.76 35.74 29.07
CA GLN A 88 3.03 36.99 28.85
C GLN A 88 2.61 37.66 30.17
N LYS A 89 2.23 36.88 31.20
CA LYS A 89 1.93 37.44 32.53
C LYS A 89 3.16 38.07 33.18
N LYS A 90 4.36 37.47 33.03
CA LYS A 90 5.60 38.04 33.55
C LYS A 90 6.06 39.30 32.82
N LYS A 91 5.82 39.41 31.51
CA LYS A 91 6.22 40.59 30.71
C LYS A 91 5.30 41.82 30.87
N ARG A 92 4.12 41.67 31.48
CA ARG A 92 3.17 42.78 31.69
C ARG A 92 3.67 43.91 32.60
N HIS A 93 4.75 43.69 33.36
CA HIS A 93 5.39 44.74 34.15
C HIS A 93 6.28 45.68 33.31
N LEU A 94 6.67 45.28 32.10
CA LEU A 94 7.49 46.10 31.22
C LEU A 94 6.58 46.87 30.28
N LYS A 95 6.41 48.18 30.53
CA LYS A 95 5.71 49.08 29.63
C LYS A 95 6.71 49.53 28.55
N VAL A 96 6.37 49.31 27.28
CA VAL A 96 7.17 49.81 26.15
C VAL A 96 7.08 51.33 26.19
N ILE A 97 8.22 52.00 26.37
CA ILE A 97 8.34 53.44 26.18
C ILE A 97 8.58 53.65 24.69
N ASP A 98 7.61 54.23 23.99
CA ASP A 98 7.77 54.57 22.58
C ASP A 98 8.84 55.68 22.45
N GLY A 99 9.89 55.38 21.70
CA GLY A 99 10.98 56.30 21.44
C GLY A 99 10.50 57.44 20.55
N ASN A 100 10.45 58.66 21.09
CA ASN A 100 10.13 59.87 20.35
C ASN A 100 11.24 60.21 19.33
N ARG A 101 11.22 59.57 18.16
CA ARG A 101 12.05 59.98 17.02
C ARG A 101 11.34 61.11 16.28
N LYS A 102 11.76 62.34 16.54
CA LYS A 102 11.39 63.50 15.72
C LYS A 102 12.00 63.33 14.32
N LYS A 103 11.16 63.60 13.31
CA LYS A 103 11.46 63.62 11.87
C LYS A 103 12.52 64.64 11.52
#